data_AF-A0A955CCA2-F1
#
_entry.id   AF-A0A955CCA2-F1
#
_cell.length_a   1.000
_cell.length_b   1.000
_cell.length_c   1.000
_cell.angle_alpha   90.00
_cell.angle_beta   90.00
_cell.angle_gamma   90.00
#
_symmetry.space_group_name_H-M   'P 1'
#
loop_
_entity.id
_entity.type
_entity.pdbx_description
1 polymer ?
#
loop_
_entity_poly.entity_id
_entity_poly.type
_entity_poly.pdbx_seq_one_letter_code
_entity_poly.pdbx_strand_id
1 'polypeptide(L)'
;MAVLAPAIGGCAGPHLTVERRGDIAPLYRGMGPHTRKITTSAPLAQRYFNQGLNWAYAFNHDEAIRSFQQATTYDPNCAMAYWGIALCNGPHINNPIMPSERSTAAWEAMEKAKILATLASPVERDMIDALSARYANPAPADRAALDKAYADAMAAIWKKYPQDDDIGALYAEAMMDLHPWDLWTQDGRPKTDTESIVAQLETVLTLNPDHPGANHLYIHAVEAAQPDRATASADRL
;
A
#
# COMPACT_ATOMS: atom_id res chain seq x y z
N MET A 1 -3.17 -23.12 -61.08
CA MET A 1 -3.98 -22.12 -60.36
C MET A 1 -3.34 -21.90 -59.01
N ALA A 2 -2.50 -20.87 -58.90
CA ALA A 2 -1.90 -20.46 -57.63
C ALA A 2 -2.78 -19.35 -57.06
N VAL A 3 -3.34 -19.58 -55.87
CA VAL A 3 -4.20 -18.61 -55.17
C VAL A 3 -3.30 -17.67 -54.39
N LEU A 4 -3.43 -16.37 -54.67
CA LEU A 4 -2.86 -15.27 -53.88
C LEU A 4 -3.43 -15.29 -52.45
N ALA A 5 -2.57 -15.16 -51.45
CA ALA A 5 -2.96 -14.74 -50.11
C ALA A 5 -2.60 -13.25 -49.93
N PRO A 6 -3.51 -12.40 -49.40
CA PRO A 6 -3.22 -10.99 -49.16
C PRO A 6 -2.43 -10.81 -47.85
N ALA A 7 -1.47 -9.88 -47.88
CA ALA A 7 -0.75 -9.42 -46.70
C ALA A 7 -1.69 -8.65 -45.77
N ILE A 8 -1.81 -9.11 -44.52
CA ILE A 8 -2.54 -8.39 -43.48
C ILE A 8 -1.51 -7.52 -42.75
N GLY A 9 -1.53 -6.21 -43.02
CA GLY A 9 -0.79 -5.22 -42.27
C GLY A 9 -1.38 -5.09 -40.86
N GLY A 10 -0.68 -5.63 -39.86
CA GLY A 10 -0.98 -5.39 -38.46
C GLY A 10 -0.44 -4.03 -38.04
N CYS A 11 -1.33 -3.11 -37.68
CA CYS A 11 -0.98 -1.86 -37.00
C CYS A 11 -0.34 -2.20 -35.64
N ALA A 12 0.96 -1.96 -35.51
CA ALA A 12 1.64 -1.99 -34.22
C ALA A 12 1.15 -0.80 -33.37
N GLY A 13 0.38 -1.09 -32.32
CA GLY A 13 0.17 -0.13 -31.23
C GLY A 13 1.51 0.17 -30.53
N PRO A 14 1.60 1.26 -29.77
CA PRO A 14 2.86 1.64 -29.13
C PRO A 14 3.26 0.56 -28.12
N HIS A 15 4.26 -0.24 -28.50
CA HIS A 15 4.96 -1.12 -27.57
C HIS A 15 5.52 -0.24 -26.45
N LEU A 16 5.12 -0.54 -25.21
CA LEU A 16 5.78 -0.04 -24.02
C LEU A 16 7.24 -0.51 -24.07
N THR A 17 8.14 0.36 -24.53
CA THR A 17 9.58 0.12 -24.50
C THR A 17 10.06 0.30 -23.06
N VAL A 18 10.12 -0.80 -22.33
CA VAL A 18 10.82 -0.87 -21.03
C VAL A 18 12.29 -1.12 -21.33
N GLU A 19 13.15 -0.10 -21.20
CA GLU A 19 14.59 -0.34 -21.11
C GLU A 19 14.89 -1.05 -19.79
N ARG A 20 15.10 -2.37 -19.84
CA ARG A 20 15.59 -3.13 -18.67
C ARG A 20 17.09 -2.88 -18.51
N ARG A 21 17.48 -1.96 -17.62
CA ARG A 21 18.66 -2.19 -16.77
C ARG A 21 18.15 -2.89 -15.52
N GLY A 22 18.61 -4.12 -15.29
CA GLY A 22 18.03 -5.07 -14.31
C GLY A 22 17.89 -4.56 -12.87
N ASP A 23 18.56 -3.46 -12.51
CA ASP A 23 18.67 -3.00 -11.13
C ASP A 23 17.83 -1.74 -10.82
N ILE A 24 17.25 -1.09 -11.82
CA ILE A 24 16.49 0.16 -11.64
C ILE A 24 14.99 -0.13 -11.82
N ALA A 25 14.17 0.23 -10.83
CA ALA A 25 12.73 0.22 -10.98
C ALA A 25 12.33 1.19 -12.11
N PRO A 26 11.63 0.76 -13.18
CA PRO A 26 11.21 1.70 -14.21
C PRO A 26 10.18 2.68 -13.64
N LEU A 27 10.20 3.93 -14.12
CA LEU A 27 9.16 4.90 -13.82
C LEU A 27 8.00 4.72 -14.79
N TYR A 28 6.89 4.19 -14.28
CA TYR A 28 5.70 3.95 -15.08
C TYR A 28 4.89 5.24 -15.27
N ARG A 29 4.16 5.31 -16.39
CA ARG A 29 3.18 6.36 -16.65
C ARG A 29 1.78 5.78 -16.46
N GLY A 30 0.81 6.64 -16.11
CA GLY A 30 -0.60 6.23 -16.03
C GLY A 30 -1.00 5.49 -14.76
N MET A 31 -0.24 5.58 -13.67
CA MET A 31 -0.57 4.95 -12.37
C MET A 31 -1.54 5.78 -11.51
N GLY A 32 -2.33 6.65 -12.13
CA GLY A 32 -3.16 7.64 -11.43
C GLY A 32 -2.38 8.84 -10.86
N PRO A 33 -3.11 9.87 -10.36
CA PRO A 33 -2.54 11.13 -9.90
C PRO A 33 -2.17 11.13 -8.41
N HIS A 34 -2.44 10.06 -7.66
CA HIS A 34 -2.25 10.03 -6.21
C HIS A 34 -0.78 10.24 -5.84
N THR A 35 -0.55 11.12 -4.87
CA THR A 35 0.78 11.45 -4.37
C THR A 35 0.73 11.77 -2.89
N ARG A 36 1.78 11.41 -2.16
CA ARG A 36 2.00 11.84 -0.79
C ARG A 36 3.30 12.62 -0.70
N LYS A 37 3.23 13.89 -0.34
CA LYS A 37 4.43 14.70 -0.12
C LYS A 37 5.20 14.13 1.08
N ILE A 38 6.49 13.87 0.89
CA ILE A 38 7.37 13.39 1.94
C ILE A 38 8.55 14.35 2.17
N THR A 39 9.24 14.19 3.30
CA THR A 39 10.46 14.92 3.63
C THR A 39 11.62 14.37 2.82
N THR A 40 11.83 14.96 1.66
CA THR A 40 13.01 14.76 0.81
C THR A 40 13.27 16.02 0.00
N SER A 41 14.53 16.28 -0.33
CA SER A 41 14.91 17.34 -1.27
C SER A 41 15.18 16.79 -2.69
N ALA A 42 15.21 15.47 -2.86
CA ALA A 42 15.49 14.81 -4.13
C ALA A 42 14.19 14.59 -4.92
N PRO A 43 13.97 15.28 -6.06
CA PRO A 43 12.73 15.13 -6.83
C PRO A 43 12.49 13.70 -7.32
N LEU A 44 13.56 12.96 -7.61
CA LEU A 44 13.44 11.55 -8.02
C LEU A 44 13.04 10.64 -6.85
N ALA A 45 13.53 10.88 -5.63
CA ALA A 45 13.10 10.11 -4.46
C ALA A 45 11.59 10.29 -4.21
N GLN A 46 11.08 11.53 -4.28
CA GLN A 46 9.65 11.82 -4.17
C GLN A 46 8.82 11.08 -5.25
N ARG A 47 9.30 11.06 -6.50
CA ARG A 47 8.61 10.38 -7.60
C ARG A 47 8.56 8.86 -7.39
N TYR A 48 9.68 8.26 -6.99
CA TYR A 48 9.73 6.84 -6.69
C TYR A 48 8.92 6.45 -5.46
N PHE A 49 8.87 7.32 -4.43
CA PHE A 49 7.99 7.11 -3.29
C PHE A 49 6.52 7.11 -3.69
N ASN A 50 6.07 8.10 -4.49
CA ASN A 50 4.69 8.14 -4.98
C ASN A 50 4.35 6.89 -5.81
N GLN A 51 5.26 6.47 -6.70
CA GLN A 51 5.08 5.22 -7.45
C GLN A 51 4.99 4.01 -6.52
N GLY A 52 5.87 3.91 -5.53
CA GLY A 52 5.85 2.81 -4.57
C GLY A 52 4.54 2.75 -3.79
N LEU A 53 4.04 3.89 -3.34
CA LEU A 53 2.76 3.98 -2.63
C LEU A 53 1.58 3.56 -3.51
N ASN A 54 1.55 3.99 -4.78
CA ASN A 54 0.50 3.58 -5.71
C ASN A 54 0.56 2.08 -6.02
N TRP A 55 1.75 1.49 -6.13
CA TRP A 55 1.90 0.04 -6.27
C TRP A 55 1.47 -0.72 -5.02
N ALA A 56 1.76 -0.19 -3.83
CA ALA A 56 1.29 -0.76 -2.57
C ALA A 56 -0.25 -0.77 -2.52
N TYR A 57 -0.89 0.35 -2.88
CA TYR A 57 -2.34 0.43 -2.98
C TYR A 57 -2.94 -0.42 -4.09
N ALA A 58 -2.19 -0.72 -5.15
CA ALA A 58 -2.58 -1.70 -6.18
C ALA A 58 -2.22 -3.15 -5.80
N PHE A 59 -1.73 -3.39 -4.58
CA PHE A 59 -1.29 -4.69 -4.05
C PHE A 59 -0.15 -5.36 -4.82
N ASN A 60 0.62 -4.59 -5.61
CA ASN A 60 1.87 -5.05 -6.21
C ASN A 60 3.05 -4.69 -5.31
N HIS A 61 3.15 -5.40 -4.18
CA HIS A 61 4.13 -5.14 -3.14
C HIS A 61 5.58 -5.26 -3.60
N ASP A 62 5.89 -6.16 -4.55
CA ASP A 62 7.25 -6.32 -5.06
C ASP A 62 7.70 -5.12 -5.92
N GLU A 63 6.84 -4.61 -6.82
CA GLU A 63 7.15 -3.37 -7.54
C GLU A 63 7.14 -2.14 -6.62
N ALA A 64 6.31 -2.15 -5.56
CA ALA A 64 6.34 -1.12 -4.53
C ALA A 64 7.70 -1.08 -3.81
N ILE A 65 8.19 -2.23 -3.33
CA ILE A 65 9.50 -2.36 -2.68
C ILE A 65 10.62 -1.90 -3.62
N ARG A 66 10.63 -2.36 -4.87
CA ARG A 66 11.63 -1.92 -5.87
C ARG A 66 11.61 -0.40 -6.05
N SER A 67 10.43 0.21 -6.06
CA SER A 67 10.28 1.66 -6.18
C SER A 67 10.79 2.39 -4.94
N PHE A 68 10.45 1.92 -3.74
CA PHE A 68 10.98 2.51 -2.51
C PHE A 68 12.50 2.34 -2.36
N GLN A 69 13.07 1.19 -2.74
CA GLN A 69 14.52 0.98 -2.81
C GLN A 69 15.19 1.94 -3.79
N GLN A 70 14.53 2.23 -4.92
CA GLN A 70 15.05 3.23 -5.84
C GLN A 70 14.99 4.64 -5.23
N ALA A 71 13.96 4.96 -4.44
CA ALA A 71 13.90 6.21 -3.68
C ALA A 71 15.06 6.35 -2.68
N THR A 72 15.42 5.28 -1.96
CA THR A 72 16.57 5.30 -1.02
C THR A 72 17.92 5.48 -1.74
N THR A 73 18.03 5.06 -3.00
CA THR A 73 19.22 5.31 -3.82
C THR A 73 19.39 6.79 -4.17
N TYR A 74 18.29 7.52 -4.39
CA TYR A 74 18.32 8.96 -4.69
C TYR A 74 18.36 9.84 -3.44
N ASP A 75 17.80 9.36 -2.33
CA ASP A 75 17.89 10.00 -1.01
C ASP A 75 18.05 8.95 0.09
N PRO A 76 19.29 8.62 0.48
CA PRO A 76 19.57 7.65 1.54
C PRO A 76 19.07 8.08 2.93
N ASN A 77 18.68 9.34 3.11
CA ASN A 77 18.14 9.87 4.37
C ASN A 77 16.60 9.94 4.36
N CYS A 78 15.95 9.47 3.29
CA CYS A 78 14.50 9.45 3.16
C CYS A 78 13.88 8.37 4.07
N ALA A 79 13.47 8.78 5.28
CA ALA A 79 12.87 7.87 6.26
C ALA A 79 11.62 7.15 5.72
N MET A 80 10.79 7.87 4.95
CA MET A 80 9.55 7.31 4.39
C MET A 80 9.79 6.25 3.30
N ALA A 81 10.90 6.30 2.57
CA ALA A 81 11.24 5.24 1.63
C ALA A 81 11.54 3.92 2.36
N TYR A 82 12.25 3.97 3.48
CA TYR A 82 12.46 2.79 4.33
C TYR A 82 11.17 2.32 4.99
N TRP A 83 10.30 3.24 5.43
CA TRP A 83 8.96 2.91 5.91
C TRP A 83 8.14 2.15 4.85
N GLY A 84 8.19 2.59 3.59
CA GLY A 84 7.47 1.93 2.49
C GLY A 84 8.00 0.52 2.19
N ILE A 85 9.32 0.32 2.27
CA ILE A 85 9.92 -1.02 2.18
C ILE A 85 9.42 -1.91 3.32
N ALA A 86 9.39 -1.39 4.55
CA ALA A 86 8.90 -2.14 5.70
C ALA A 86 7.42 -2.47 5.56
N LEU A 87 6.58 -1.51 5.14
CA LEU A 87 5.14 -1.70 4.93
C LEU A 87 4.89 -2.87 3.96
N CYS A 88 5.54 -2.84 2.80
CA CYS A 88 5.30 -3.82 1.74
C CYS A 88 5.94 -5.20 1.96
N ASN A 89 6.82 -5.34 2.95
CA ASN A 89 7.25 -6.65 3.42
C ASN A 89 6.34 -7.21 4.52
N GLY A 90 5.42 -6.41 5.07
CA GLY A 90 4.43 -6.83 6.04
C GLY A 90 3.32 -7.72 5.45
N PRO A 91 2.45 -8.25 6.31
CA PRO A 91 1.25 -8.97 5.85
C PRO A 91 0.22 -7.98 5.29
N HIS A 92 -0.71 -8.51 4.51
CA HIS A 92 -1.91 -7.82 4.03
C HIS A 92 -3.03 -8.84 3.83
N ILE A 93 -4.26 -8.38 3.61
CA ILE A 93 -5.45 -9.26 3.49
C ILE A 93 -5.27 -10.44 2.51
N ASN A 94 -4.54 -10.26 1.39
CA ASN A 94 -4.31 -11.33 0.40
C ASN A 94 -3.13 -12.25 0.75
N ASN A 95 -2.25 -11.85 1.66
CA ASN A 95 -1.12 -12.66 2.11
C ASN A 95 -0.79 -12.35 3.59
N PRO A 96 -1.41 -13.05 4.55
CA PRO A 96 -1.14 -12.86 5.97
C PRO A 96 0.17 -13.51 6.43
N ILE A 97 0.81 -14.33 5.57
CA ILE A 97 2.01 -15.08 5.93
C ILE A 97 3.24 -14.19 5.78
N MET A 98 4.04 -14.13 6.84
CA MET A 98 5.34 -13.48 6.84
C MET A 98 6.48 -14.50 6.93
N PRO A 99 7.07 -14.93 5.80
CA PRO A 99 8.30 -15.73 5.81
C PRO A 99 9.43 -15.03 6.58
N SER A 100 10.43 -15.81 7.02
CA SER A 100 11.58 -15.27 7.76
C SER A 100 12.32 -14.19 6.98
N GLU A 101 12.50 -14.37 5.67
CA GLU A 101 13.13 -13.36 4.80
C GLU A 101 12.38 -12.02 4.80
N ARG A 102 11.05 -12.04 4.60
CA ARG A 102 10.20 -10.84 4.65
C ARG A 102 10.21 -10.20 6.05
N SER A 103 10.21 -11.02 7.11
CA SER A 103 10.28 -10.55 8.49
C SER A 103 11.58 -9.82 8.79
N THR A 104 12.71 -10.39 8.37
CA THR A 104 14.03 -9.75 8.50
C THR A 104 14.08 -8.46 7.69
N ALA A 105 13.66 -8.48 6.43
CA ALA A 105 13.68 -7.30 5.56
C ALA A 105 12.78 -6.16 6.11
N ALA A 106 11.59 -6.49 6.61
CA ALA A 106 10.70 -5.52 7.25
C ALA A 106 11.36 -4.91 8.49
N TRP A 107 11.92 -5.73 9.37
CA TRP A 107 12.60 -5.27 10.58
C TRP A 107 13.78 -4.35 10.28
N GLU A 108 14.67 -4.75 9.36
CA GLU A 108 15.84 -3.95 8.97
C GLU A 108 15.46 -2.61 8.37
N ALA A 109 14.48 -2.59 7.47
CA ALA A 109 13.96 -1.36 6.90
C ALA A 109 13.32 -0.47 7.97
N MET A 110 12.60 -1.05 8.92
CA MET A 110 11.94 -0.30 9.98
C MET A 110 12.94 0.32 10.97
N GLU A 111 14.03 -0.38 11.30
CA GLU A 111 15.13 0.16 12.11
C GLU A 111 15.83 1.33 11.40
N LYS A 112 16.03 1.23 10.07
CA LYS A 112 16.55 2.36 9.28
C LYS A 112 15.60 3.56 9.28
N ALA A 113 14.31 3.33 9.07
CA ALA A 113 13.30 4.39 9.12
C ALA A 113 13.26 5.08 10.49
N LYS A 114 13.34 4.33 11.60
CA LYS A 114 13.38 4.89 12.96
C LYS A 114 14.62 5.75 13.22
N ILE A 115 15.80 5.33 12.77
CA ILE A 115 17.03 6.13 12.87
C ILE A 115 16.86 7.47 12.12
N LEU A 116 16.32 7.41 10.90
CA LEU A 116 16.15 8.56 10.02
C LEU A 116 14.92 9.43 10.38
N ALA A 117 14.02 8.95 11.24
CA ALA A 117 12.81 9.66 11.64
C ALA A 117 13.10 11.04 12.27
N THR A 118 14.31 11.23 12.81
CA THR A 118 14.80 12.53 13.31
C THR A 118 14.84 13.62 12.23
N LEU A 119 14.98 13.23 10.96
CA LEU A 119 14.99 14.11 9.80
C LEU A 119 13.60 14.30 9.17
N ALA A 120 12.62 13.48 9.58
CA ALA A 120 11.27 13.48 9.00
C ALA A 120 10.38 14.57 9.62
N SER A 121 9.26 14.87 8.95
CA SER A 121 8.20 15.72 9.48
C SER A 121 7.48 15.05 10.66
N PRO A 122 6.72 15.81 11.48
CA PRO A 122 5.98 15.22 12.60
C PRO A 122 5.03 14.08 12.20
N VAL A 123 4.27 14.24 11.11
CA VAL A 123 3.31 13.21 10.66
C VAL A 123 4.02 11.93 10.20
N GLU A 124 5.14 12.07 9.51
CA GLU A 124 5.95 10.92 9.07
C GLU A 124 6.58 10.18 10.25
N ARG A 125 7.02 10.89 11.29
CA ARG A 125 7.49 10.26 12.53
C ARG A 125 6.40 9.41 13.17
N ASP A 126 5.19 9.95 13.27
CA ASP A 126 4.07 9.21 13.86
C ASP A 126 3.68 7.97 13.01
N MET A 127 3.75 8.06 11.68
CA MET A 127 3.54 6.89 10.80
C MET A 127 4.63 5.83 10.94
N ILE A 128 5.89 6.25 11.10
CA ILE A 128 7.04 5.37 11.36
C ILE A 128 6.87 4.68 12.70
N ASP A 129 6.52 5.43 13.74
CA ASP A 129 6.31 4.89 15.08
C ASP A 129 5.13 3.90 15.08
N ALA A 130 4.02 4.23 14.41
CA ALA A 130 2.86 3.33 14.28
C ALA A 130 3.23 2.03 13.58
N LEU A 131 3.86 2.08 12.40
CA LEU A 131 4.26 0.87 11.67
C LEU A 131 5.29 0.04 12.43
N SER A 132 6.14 0.67 13.24
CA SER A 132 7.13 -0.07 14.04
C SER A 132 6.52 -1.05 15.03
N ALA A 133 5.29 -0.80 15.50
CA ALA A 133 4.57 -1.69 16.39
C ALA A 133 4.20 -3.04 15.73
N ARG A 134 4.23 -3.10 14.39
CA ARG A 134 3.89 -4.29 13.60
C ARG A 134 5.01 -5.34 13.56
N TYR A 135 6.21 -5.02 14.04
CA TYR A 135 7.39 -5.87 13.86
C TYR A 135 8.12 -6.16 15.17
N ALA A 136 8.74 -7.34 15.22
CA ALA A 136 9.60 -7.80 16.30
C ALA A 136 10.73 -8.65 15.72
N ASN A 137 11.88 -8.70 16.41
CA ASN A 137 13.00 -9.55 16.04
C ASN A 137 13.56 -10.27 17.30
N PRO A 138 13.56 -11.62 17.34
CA PRO A 138 13.02 -12.52 16.33
C PRO A 138 11.52 -12.38 16.15
N ALA A 139 11.03 -12.57 14.91
CA ALA A 139 9.60 -12.54 14.63
C ALA A 139 8.89 -13.72 15.32
N PRO A 140 7.77 -13.49 16.02
CA PRO A 140 7.02 -14.55 16.67
C PRO A 140 6.27 -15.41 15.63
N ALA A 141 6.00 -16.67 15.98
CA ALA A 141 5.16 -17.54 15.15
C ALA A 141 3.70 -17.05 15.09
N ASP A 142 3.17 -16.57 16.22
CA ASP A 142 1.87 -15.90 16.30
C ASP A 142 2.07 -14.37 16.31
N ARG A 143 1.47 -13.71 15.32
CA ARG A 143 1.60 -12.27 15.09
C ARG A 143 0.38 -11.47 15.52
N ALA A 144 -0.69 -12.12 16.00
CA ALA A 144 -1.96 -11.45 16.31
C ALA A 144 -1.78 -10.23 17.25
N ALA A 145 -0.88 -10.34 18.23
CA ALA A 145 -0.57 -9.21 19.11
C ALA A 145 0.13 -8.04 18.41
N LEU A 146 1.01 -8.30 17.44
CA LEU A 146 1.71 -7.27 16.66
C LEU A 146 0.76 -6.59 15.66
N ASP A 147 -0.08 -7.38 14.98
CA ASP A 147 -1.04 -6.84 14.03
C ASP A 147 -2.09 -5.98 14.75
N LYS A 148 -2.55 -6.41 15.94
CA LYS A 148 -3.40 -5.59 16.80
C LYS A 148 -2.69 -4.33 17.29
N ALA A 149 -1.42 -4.42 17.70
CA ALA A 149 -0.66 -3.24 18.13
C ALA A 149 -0.53 -2.20 17.01
N TYR A 150 -0.35 -2.64 15.76
CA TYR A 150 -0.36 -1.75 14.60
C TYR A 150 -1.73 -1.12 14.37
N ALA A 151 -2.82 -1.88 14.40
CA ALA A 151 -4.17 -1.34 14.26
C ALA A 151 -4.51 -0.31 15.35
N ASP A 152 -4.14 -0.58 16.61
CA ASP A 152 -4.32 0.35 17.74
C ASP A 152 -3.49 1.63 17.54
N ALA A 153 -2.25 1.52 17.04
CA ALA A 153 -1.40 2.67 16.74
C ALA A 153 -1.94 3.50 15.58
N MET A 154 -2.46 2.84 14.53
CA MET A 154 -3.11 3.51 13.40
C MET A 154 -4.37 4.26 13.83
N ALA A 155 -5.18 3.68 14.74
CA ALA A 155 -6.32 4.37 15.33
C ALA A 155 -5.89 5.66 16.07
N ALA A 156 -4.79 5.60 16.83
CA ALA A 156 -4.27 6.74 17.57
C ALA A 156 -3.79 7.87 16.65
N ILE A 157 -3.08 7.55 15.56
CA ILE A 157 -2.61 8.57 14.62
C ILE A 157 -3.74 9.10 13.73
N TRP A 158 -4.74 8.29 13.36
CA TRP A 158 -5.93 8.78 12.65
C TRP A 158 -6.68 9.81 13.48
N LYS A 159 -6.83 9.57 14.79
CA LYS A 159 -7.40 10.56 15.71
C LYS A 159 -6.61 11.88 15.74
N LYS A 160 -5.29 11.82 15.56
CA LYS A 160 -4.40 13.00 15.51
C LYS A 160 -4.46 13.72 14.15
N TYR A 161 -4.65 12.97 13.07
CA TYR A 161 -4.66 13.45 11.69
C TYR A 161 -5.92 13.03 10.93
N PRO A 162 -7.13 13.44 11.36
CA PRO A 162 -8.40 12.94 10.80
C PRO A 162 -8.72 13.48 9.39
N GLN A 163 -7.77 14.16 8.74
CA GLN A 163 -7.87 14.73 7.40
C GLN A 163 -6.75 14.22 6.48
N ASP A 164 -5.91 13.30 6.97
CA ASP A 164 -4.87 12.63 6.16
C ASP A 164 -5.46 11.32 5.63
N ASP A 165 -5.85 11.34 4.37
CA ASP A 165 -6.55 10.26 3.68
C ASP A 165 -5.71 8.97 3.59
N ASP A 166 -4.39 9.07 3.37
CA ASP A 166 -3.49 7.90 3.43
C ASP A 166 -3.50 7.26 4.83
N ILE A 167 -3.45 8.06 5.91
CA ILE A 167 -3.51 7.54 7.29
C ILE A 167 -4.86 6.85 7.54
N GLY A 168 -5.96 7.46 7.07
CA GLY A 168 -7.29 6.86 7.19
C GLY A 168 -7.42 5.55 6.43
N ALA A 169 -6.83 5.45 5.23
CA ALA A 169 -6.83 4.23 4.41
C ALA A 169 -5.97 3.12 5.05
N LEU A 170 -4.77 3.46 5.54
CA LEU A 170 -3.88 2.54 6.24
C LEU A 170 -4.49 2.06 7.57
N TYR A 171 -5.29 2.89 8.24
CA TYR A 171 -6.02 2.46 9.44
C TYR A 171 -7.11 1.43 9.09
N ALA A 172 -7.86 1.65 8.01
CA ALA A 172 -8.82 0.67 7.52
C ALA A 172 -8.15 -0.67 7.17
N GLU A 173 -7.03 -0.63 6.43
CA GLU A 173 -6.23 -1.81 6.11
C GLU A 173 -5.78 -2.54 7.38
N ALA A 174 -5.23 -1.81 8.37
CA ALA A 174 -4.75 -2.42 9.61
C ALA A 174 -5.87 -3.14 10.39
N MET A 175 -7.11 -2.62 10.35
CA MET A 175 -8.28 -3.31 10.90
C MET A 175 -8.68 -4.54 10.08
N MET A 176 -8.64 -4.45 8.75
CA MET A 176 -8.93 -5.59 7.85
C MET A 176 -7.96 -6.75 8.07
N ASP A 177 -6.68 -6.45 8.32
CA ASP A 177 -5.64 -7.46 8.54
C ASP A 177 -5.78 -8.22 9.87
N LEU A 178 -6.64 -7.75 10.81
CA LEU A 178 -7.00 -8.53 12.00
C LEU A 178 -7.93 -9.71 11.66
N HIS A 179 -8.66 -9.61 10.55
CA HIS A 179 -9.69 -10.55 10.11
C HIS A 179 -9.60 -10.78 8.59
N PRO A 180 -8.45 -11.23 8.05
CA PRO A 180 -8.24 -11.29 6.62
C PRO A 180 -9.24 -12.25 5.95
N TRP A 181 -9.98 -11.75 4.97
CA TRP A 181 -11.08 -12.45 4.29
C TRP A 181 -12.24 -12.91 5.18
N ASP A 182 -12.32 -12.43 6.43
CA ASP A 182 -13.29 -12.87 7.43
C ASP A 182 -14.23 -11.75 7.91
N LEU A 183 -14.67 -10.88 6.99
CA LEU A 183 -15.53 -9.73 7.31
C LEU A 183 -17.03 -10.05 7.34
N TRP A 184 -17.47 -11.06 6.58
CA TRP A 184 -18.90 -11.37 6.46
C TRP A 184 -19.17 -12.83 6.81
N THR A 185 -20.34 -13.12 7.39
CA THR A 185 -20.86 -14.48 7.44
C THR A 185 -21.33 -14.92 6.06
N GLN A 186 -21.51 -16.23 5.86
CA GLN A 186 -22.00 -16.77 4.58
C GLN A 186 -23.37 -16.23 4.16
N ASP A 187 -24.21 -15.84 5.12
CA ASP A 187 -25.52 -15.23 4.90
C ASP A 187 -25.47 -13.69 4.84
N GLY A 188 -24.27 -13.10 4.71
CA GLY A 188 -24.09 -11.66 4.44
C GLY A 188 -24.26 -10.74 5.65
N ARG A 189 -24.19 -11.26 6.88
CA ARG A 189 -24.18 -10.43 8.09
C ARG A 189 -22.75 -9.98 8.42
N PRO A 190 -22.55 -8.72 8.85
CA PRO A 190 -21.23 -8.24 9.20
C PRO A 190 -20.72 -8.98 10.43
N LYS A 191 -19.44 -9.37 10.42
CA LYS A 191 -18.73 -9.85 11.60
C LYS A 191 -18.22 -8.66 12.42
N THR A 192 -17.60 -8.97 13.56
CA THR A 192 -16.98 -7.96 14.43
C THR A 192 -16.13 -6.99 13.61
N ASP A 193 -16.21 -5.70 13.95
CA ASP A 193 -15.47 -4.59 13.33
C ASP A 193 -15.72 -4.30 11.84
N THR A 194 -16.51 -5.12 11.14
CA THR A 194 -16.76 -4.95 9.70
C THR A 194 -17.47 -3.65 9.38
N GLU A 195 -18.49 -3.28 10.15
CA GLU A 195 -19.18 -2.00 9.96
C GLU A 195 -18.25 -0.81 10.23
N SER A 196 -17.36 -0.92 11.22
CA SER A 196 -16.36 0.10 11.54
C SER A 196 -15.33 0.27 10.41
N ILE A 197 -14.85 -0.84 9.82
CA ILE A 197 -13.95 -0.84 8.66
C ILE A 197 -14.61 -0.14 7.47
N VAL A 198 -15.84 -0.53 7.15
CA VAL A 198 -16.60 0.05 6.04
C VAL A 198 -16.83 1.55 6.26
N ALA A 199 -17.26 1.97 7.45
CA ALA A 199 -17.47 3.37 7.77
C ALA A 199 -16.18 4.21 7.73
N GLN A 200 -15.05 3.61 8.14
CA GLN A 200 -13.74 4.27 8.04
C GLN A 200 -13.35 4.49 6.57
N LEU A 201 -13.54 3.50 5.70
CA LEU A 201 -13.28 3.63 4.27
C LEU A 201 -14.19 4.67 3.62
N GLU A 202 -15.48 4.71 3.97
CA GLU A 202 -16.42 5.73 3.50
C GLU A 202 -16.03 7.14 3.95
N THR A 203 -15.47 7.26 5.15
CA THR A 203 -14.93 8.53 5.64
C THR A 203 -13.77 8.99 4.76
N VAL A 204 -12.83 8.09 4.43
CA VAL A 204 -11.71 8.42 3.53
C VAL A 204 -12.20 8.78 2.14
N LEU A 205 -13.13 8.00 1.57
CA LEU A 205 -13.71 8.26 0.25
C LEU A 205 -14.55 9.55 0.21
N THR A 206 -15.04 10.03 1.34
CA THR A 206 -15.67 11.36 1.45
C THR A 206 -14.61 12.48 1.39
N LEU A 207 -13.44 12.28 2.00
CA LEU A 207 -12.32 13.24 1.96
C LEU A 207 -11.65 13.27 0.57
N ASN A 208 -11.42 12.10 -0.01
CA ASN A 208 -10.79 11.90 -1.30
C ASN A 208 -11.46 10.73 -2.05
N PRO A 209 -12.46 11.02 -2.89
CA PRO A 209 -13.16 9.99 -3.67
C PRO A 209 -12.26 9.18 -4.60
N ASP A 210 -11.13 9.74 -5.02
CA ASP A 210 -10.20 9.13 -5.97
C ASP A 210 -8.98 8.49 -5.28
N HIS A 211 -8.99 8.35 -3.94
CA HIS A 211 -7.90 7.73 -3.21
C HIS A 211 -7.76 6.24 -3.61
N PRO A 212 -6.64 5.80 -4.21
CA PRO A 212 -6.53 4.47 -4.79
C PRO A 212 -6.60 3.36 -3.73
N GLY A 213 -5.91 3.55 -2.59
CA GLY A 213 -5.96 2.60 -1.47
C GLY A 213 -7.37 2.39 -0.90
N ALA A 214 -8.05 3.48 -0.52
CA ALA A 214 -9.42 3.40 -0.02
C ALA A 214 -10.40 2.81 -1.04
N ASN A 215 -10.31 3.14 -2.34
CA ASN A 215 -11.17 2.53 -3.36
C ASN A 215 -10.93 1.02 -3.46
N HIS A 216 -9.67 0.58 -3.49
CA HIS A 216 -9.33 -0.84 -3.57
C HIS A 216 -9.76 -1.61 -2.32
N LEU A 217 -9.45 -1.08 -1.14
CA LEU A 217 -9.86 -1.67 0.14
C LEU A 217 -11.38 -1.70 0.31
N TYR A 218 -12.12 -0.71 -0.20
CA TYR A 218 -13.58 -0.71 -0.15
C TYR A 218 -14.18 -1.83 -0.99
N ILE A 219 -13.63 -2.11 -2.18
CA ILE A 219 -14.02 -3.27 -2.98
C ILE A 219 -13.87 -4.54 -2.14
N HIS A 220 -12.69 -4.77 -1.55
CA HIS A 220 -12.44 -5.92 -0.68
C HIS A 220 -13.38 -5.97 0.54
N ALA A 221 -13.69 -4.82 1.14
CA ALA A 221 -14.52 -4.75 2.33
C ALA A 221 -15.98 -5.15 2.05
N VAL A 222 -16.49 -4.94 0.83
CA VAL A 222 -17.91 -5.18 0.51
C VAL A 222 -18.16 -6.33 -0.46
N GLU A 223 -17.15 -6.83 -1.19
CA GLU A 223 -17.33 -7.77 -2.31
C GLU A 223 -18.05 -9.07 -1.95
N ALA A 224 -17.86 -9.57 -0.72
CA ALA A 224 -18.41 -10.86 -0.30
C ALA A 224 -19.92 -10.82 -0.01
N ALA A 225 -20.48 -9.66 0.35
CA ALA A 225 -21.87 -9.55 0.84
C ALA A 225 -22.68 -8.45 0.16
N GLN A 226 -22.03 -7.36 -0.29
CA GLN A 226 -22.69 -6.17 -0.82
C GLN A 226 -21.93 -5.60 -2.04
N PRO A 227 -21.67 -6.43 -3.07
CA PRO A 227 -20.78 -6.07 -4.18
C PRO A 227 -21.24 -4.84 -4.98
N ASP A 228 -22.54 -4.56 -5.07
CA ASP A 228 -23.07 -3.40 -5.79
C ASP A 228 -22.57 -2.06 -5.22
N ARG A 229 -22.20 -2.02 -3.92
CA ARG A 229 -21.59 -0.82 -3.32
C ARG A 229 -20.22 -0.50 -3.92
N ALA A 230 -19.52 -1.51 -4.42
CA ALA A 230 -18.15 -1.39 -4.93
C ALA A 230 -18.08 -0.75 -6.32
N THR A 231 -19.18 -0.65 -7.07
CA THR A 231 -19.17 -0.23 -8.48
C THR A 231 -18.49 1.13 -8.69
N ALA A 232 -18.85 2.13 -7.89
CA ALA A 232 -18.24 3.46 -8.02
C ALA A 232 -16.75 3.47 -7.69
N SER A 233 -16.30 2.61 -6.78
CA SER A 233 -14.87 2.46 -6.47
C SER A 233 -14.12 1.73 -7.57
N ALA A 234 -14.75 0.70 -8.17
CA ALA A 234 -14.19 -0.05 -9.29
C ALA A 234 -14.02 0.83 -10.54
N ASP A 235 -14.96 1.74 -10.82
CA ASP A 235 -14.88 2.66 -11.96
C ASP A 235 -13.74 3.70 -11.85
N ARG A 236 -13.20 3.92 -10.65
CA ARG A 236 -12.11 4.88 -10.39
C ARG A 236 -10.70 4.28 -10.48
N LEU A 237 -10.58 2.95 -10.55
CA LEU A 237 -9.31 2.22 -10.61
C LEU A 237 -9.00 1.78 -12.04
#